data_AF-A0A256BEU2-F1
#
_entry.id   AF-A0A256BEU2-F1
#
_cell.length_a   1.000
_cell.length_b   1.000
_cell.length_c   1.000
_cell.angle_alpha   90.00
_cell.angle_beta   90.00
_cell.angle_gamma   90.00
#
_symmetry.space_group_name_H-M   'P 1'
#
loop_
_entity.id
_entity.type
_entity.pdbx_description
1 polymer ?
#
loop_
_entity_poly.entity_id
_entity_poly.type
_entity_poly.pdbx_seq_one_letter_code
_entity_poly.pdbx_strand_id
1 'polypeptide(L)'
;MERLKITLTNTDYRQCVALCLKGNSHASTINRAQVLLALHDGVDISEVMRVLRVKRTRLWRLRKQYLQGGLNDALADRRRRS
;
A
#
# COMPACT_ATOMS: atom_id res chain seq x y z
N MET A 1 -0.28 -18.30 9.10
CA MET A 1 0.41 -17.15 8.47
C MET A 1 -0.26 -16.89 7.14
N GLU A 2 -0.89 -15.72 7.00
CA GLU A 2 -1.68 -15.37 5.82
C GLU A 2 -0.91 -14.32 5.01
N ARG A 3 -0.76 -14.57 3.71
CA ARG A 3 -0.02 -13.70 2.80
C ARG A 3 -0.97 -13.07 1.79
N LEU A 4 -0.84 -11.77 1.61
CA LEU A 4 -1.52 -11.02 0.56
C LEU A 4 -0.50 -10.60 -0.48
N LYS A 5 -0.39 -11.33 -1.58
CA LYS A 5 0.55 -10.99 -2.65
C LYS A 5 -0.07 -10.04 -3.65
N ILE A 6 0.71 -9.04 -4.07
CA ILE A 6 0.46 -8.21 -5.24
C ILE A 6 1.73 -8.15 -6.09
N THR A 7 1.58 -7.93 -7.39
CA THR A 7 2.71 -7.67 -8.29
C THR A 7 2.62 -6.21 -8.72
N LEU A 8 3.55 -5.39 -8.25
CA LEU A 8 3.69 -4.02 -8.71
C LEU A 8 4.39 -4.03 -10.07
N THR A 9 3.97 -3.15 -10.97
CA THR A 9 4.77 -2.87 -12.17
C THR A 9 6.07 -2.18 -11.77
N ASN A 10 7.12 -2.26 -12.60
CA ASN A 10 8.39 -1.58 -12.31
C ASN A 10 8.20 -0.07 -12.13
N THR A 11 7.29 0.53 -12.90
CA THR A 11 6.92 1.95 -12.77
C THR A 11 6.27 2.23 -11.41
N ASP A 12 5.26 1.44 -11.02
CA ASP A 12 4.56 1.63 -9.74
C ASP A 12 5.49 1.41 -8.54
N TYR A 13 6.34 0.40 -8.63
CA TYR A 13 7.35 0.10 -7.60
C TYR A 13 8.27 1.30 -7.39
N ARG A 14 8.84 1.85 -8.47
CA ARG A 14 9.71 3.03 -8.41
C ARG A 14 8.98 4.25 -7.85
N GLN A 15 7.72 4.45 -8.21
CA GLN A 15 6.91 5.53 -7.65
C GLN A 15 6.67 5.37 -6.15
N CYS A 16 6.32 4.17 -5.69
CA CYS A 16 6.18 3.88 -4.25
C CYS A 16 7.48 4.12 -3.49
N VAL A 17 8.62 3.66 -4.01
CA VAL A 17 9.94 3.90 -3.40
C VAL A 17 10.25 5.40 -3.34
N ALA A 18 10.01 6.13 -4.44
CA ALA A 18 10.24 7.57 -4.48
C ALA A 18 9.35 8.34 -3.47
N LEU A 19 8.10 7.91 -3.28
CA LEU A 19 7.19 8.48 -2.28
C LEU A 19 7.71 8.27 -0.86
N CYS A 20 8.22 7.07 -0.56
CA CYS A 20 8.82 6.75 0.74
C CYS A 20 10.11 7.54 1.00
N LEU A 21 10.94 7.76 -0.01
CA LEU A 21 12.23 8.47 0.13
C LEU A 21 12.09 9.99 0.19
N LYS A 22 11.18 10.58 -0.61
CA LYS A 22 11.03 12.04 -0.67
C LYS A 22 10.46 12.66 0.59
N GLY A 23 9.65 11.92 1.36
CA GLY A 23 9.07 12.38 2.64
C GLY A 23 8.05 13.53 2.56
N ASN A 24 7.96 14.26 1.43
CA ASN A 24 7.11 15.45 1.27
C ASN A 24 5.63 15.15 0.94
N SER A 25 5.19 13.90 1.11
CA SER A 25 3.80 13.49 0.85
C SER A 25 3.03 13.32 2.15
N HIS A 26 1.69 13.32 2.07
CA HIS A 26 0.85 13.04 3.24
C HIS A 26 1.22 11.68 3.86
N ALA A 27 1.26 11.61 5.19
CA ALA A 27 1.58 10.39 5.92
C ALA A 27 0.66 9.21 5.55
N SER A 28 -0.59 9.47 5.13
CA SER A 28 -1.52 8.46 4.65
C SER A 28 -1.12 7.88 3.28
N THR A 29 -0.51 8.67 2.40
CA THR A 29 0.01 8.26 1.09
C THR A 29 1.30 7.45 1.26
N ILE A 30 2.21 7.91 2.12
CA ILE A 30 3.47 7.20 2.42
C ILE A 30 3.15 5.83 3.04
N ASN A 31 2.26 5.77 4.03
CA ASN A 31 1.84 4.49 4.62
C ASN A 31 1.25 3.51 3.60
N ARG A 32 0.50 4.00 2.60
CA ARG A 32 -0.05 3.16 1.54
C ARG A 32 1.03 2.64 0.60
N ALA A 33 1.97 3.49 0.21
CA ALA A 33 3.12 3.09 -0.58
C ALA A 33 3.95 2.00 0.14
N GLN A 34 4.20 2.18 1.45
CA GLN A 34 4.89 1.19 2.28
C GLN A 34 4.16 -0.15 2.35
N VAL A 35 2.82 -0.13 2.51
CA VAL A 35 2.02 -1.35 2.46
C VAL A 35 2.15 -2.03 1.10
N LEU A 36 2.00 -1.29 -0.01
CA LEU A 36 2.07 -1.87 -1.35
C LEU A 36 3.44 -2.53 -1.61
N LEU A 37 4.53 -1.90 -1.19
CA LEU A 37 5.88 -2.47 -1.25
C LEU A 37 5.97 -3.76 -0.43
N ALA A 38 5.53 -3.74 0.83
CA ALA A 38 5.57 -4.93 1.69
C ALA A 38 4.74 -6.11 1.14
N LEU A 39 3.57 -5.82 0.56
CA LEU A 39 2.75 -6.86 -0.09
C LEU A 39 3.37 -7.37 -1.39
N HIS A 40 4.14 -6.53 -2.09
CA HIS A 40 4.90 -6.93 -3.27
C HIS A 40 6.04 -7.87 -2.91
N ASP A 41 6.76 -7.53 -1.85
CA ASP A 41 7.88 -8.31 -1.31
C ASP A 41 7.43 -9.60 -0.61
N GLY A 42 6.12 -9.82 -0.50
CA GLY A 42 5.54 -11.05 0.06
C GLY A 42 5.58 -11.14 1.58
N VAL A 43 5.69 -10.00 2.27
CA VAL A 43 5.69 -9.91 3.73
C VAL A 43 4.36 -10.43 4.31
N ASP A 44 4.42 -11.13 5.44
CA ASP A 44 3.22 -11.63 6.12
C ASP A 44 2.33 -10.49 6.59
N ILE A 45 1.01 -10.64 6.44
CA ILE A 45 0.03 -9.63 6.81
C ILE A 45 0.16 -9.21 8.26
N SER A 46 0.43 -10.15 9.16
CA SER A 46 0.58 -9.90 10.61
C SER A 46 1.76 -8.99 10.88
N GLU A 47 2.85 -9.17 10.13
CA GLU A 47 4.05 -8.35 10.23
C GLU A 47 3.82 -6.94 9.69
N VAL A 48 3.17 -6.82 8.53
CA VAL A 48 2.77 -5.51 7.98
C VAL A 48 1.85 -4.76 8.95
N MET A 49 0.87 -5.46 9.54
CA MET A 49 -0.02 -4.87 10.53
C MET A 49 0.72 -4.39 11.78
N ARG A 50 1.69 -5.17 12.26
CA ARG A 50 2.49 -4.87 13.44
C ARG A 50 3.40 -3.66 13.22
N VAL A 51 4.14 -3.64 12.11
CA VAL A 51 5.13 -2.59 11.80
C VAL A 51 4.45 -1.28 11.40
N LEU A 52 3.47 -1.33 10.49
CA LEU A 52 2.80 -0.14 9.97
C LEU A 52 1.57 0.28 10.78
N ARG A 53 1.24 -0.44 11.86
CA ARG A 53 0.09 -0.19 12.75
C ARG A 53 -1.23 -0.05 12.00
N VAL A 54 -1.41 -0.85 10.94
CA VAL A 54 -2.62 -0.85 10.10
C VAL A 54 -3.52 -2.05 10.41
N LYS A 55 -4.83 -1.87 10.27
CA LYS A 55 -5.80 -2.97 10.42
C LYS A 55 -5.80 -3.86 9.17
N ARG A 56 -6.03 -5.17 9.33
CA ARG A 56 -6.16 -6.15 8.24
C ARG A 56 -7.10 -5.67 7.12
N THR A 57 -8.27 -5.13 7.48
CA THR A 57 -9.25 -4.61 6.52
C THR A 57 -8.71 -3.49 5.63
N ARG A 58 -7.75 -2.69 6.11
CA ARG A 58 -7.09 -1.64 5.31
C ARG A 58 -6.19 -2.27 4.24
N LEU A 59 -5.47 -3.34 4.58
CA LEU A 59 -4.60 -4.07 3.64
C LEU A 59 -5.41 -4.69 2.50
N TRP A 60 -6.51 -5.38 2.82
CA TRP A 60 -7.42 -5.96 1.82
C TRP A 60 -8.02 -4.91 0.88
N ARG A 61 -8.47 -3.78 1.44
CA ARG A 61 -9.02 -2.68 0.65
C ARG A 61 -7.97 -2.08 -0.28
N LEU A 62 -6.77 -1.82 0.24
CA LEU A 62 -5.69 -1.23 -0.56
C LEU A 62 -5.26 -2.16 -1.70
N ARG A 63 -5.13 -3.46 -1.42
CA ARG A 63 -4.90 -4.49 -2.44
C ARG A 63 -5.99 -4.47 -3.51
N LYS A 64 -7.26 -4.44 -3.10
CA LYS A 64 -8.39 -4.39 -4.04
C LYS A 64 -8.35 -3.12 -4.90
N GLN A 65 -8.09 -1.96 -4.30
CA GLN A 65 -7.96 -0.70 -5.03
C GLN A 65 -6.84 -0.75 -6.07
N TYR A 66 -5.67 -1.27 -5.69
CA TYR A 66 -4.55 -1.41 -6.63
C TYR A 66 -4.89 -2.35 -7.79
N LEU A 67 -5.48 -3.52 -7.50
CA LEU A 67 -5.85 -4.49 -8.55
C LEU A 67 -6.96 -4.00 -9.48
N GLN A 68 -7.81 -3.07 -9.04
CA GLN A 68 -8.94 -2.56 -9.81
C GLN A 68 -8.64 -1.26 -10.56
N GLY A 69 -7.82 -0.38 -9.99
CA GLY A 69 -7.60 0.98 -10.50
C GLY A 69 -6.14 1.40 -10.57
N GLY A 70 -5.22 0.48 -10.29
CA GLY A 70 -3.78 0.75 -10.32
C GLY A 70 -3.30 1.62 -9.16
N LEU A 71 -2.09 2.17 -9.31
CA LEU A 71 -1.40 2.87 -8.22
C LEU A 71 -2.09 4.17 -7.80
N ASN A 72 -2.58 4.96 -8.76
CA ASN A 72 -3.24 6.23 -8.47
C ASN A 72 -4.48 6.02 -7.59
N ASP A 73 -5.29 5.02 -7.89
CA ASP A 73 -6.48 4.69 -7.09
C ASP A 73 -6.16 4.11 -5.72
N ALA A 74 -5.05 3.36 -5.61
CA ALA A 74 -4.57 2.85 -4.34
C ALA A 74 -4.05 3.96 -3.42
N LEU A 75 -3.33 4.94 -3.99
CA LEU A 75 -2.73 6.06 -3.27
C LEU A 75 -3.73 7.18 -2.97
N ALA A 76 -4.71 7.39 -3.85
CA ALA A 76 -5.84 8.26 -3.60
C ALA A 76 -6.62 7.65 -2.43
N ASP A 77 -6.33 8.13 -1.22
CA ASP A 77 -7.14 7.89 -0.04
C ASP A 77 -8.54 8.43 -0.32
N ARG A 78 -9.38 7.65 -1.03
CA ARG A 78 -10.81 7.86 -1.12
C ARG A 78 -11.35 7.61 0.28
N ARG A 79 -11.07 8.55 1.20
CA ARG A 79 -11.98 8.88 2.29
C ARG A 79 -13.34 8.89 1.62
N ARG A 80 -14.26 8.06 2.10
CA ARG A 80 -15.66 8.20 1.72
C ARG A 80 -15.94 9.70 1.83
N ARG A 81 -16.35 10.34 0.74
CA ARG A 81 -17.20 11.51 0.89
C ARG A 81 -18.41 10.95 1.65
N SER A 82 -18.47 11.24 2.94
CA SER A 82 -19.73 11.23 3.68
C SER A 82 -20.61 12.33 3.10
#